data_AF-A0A6G0X611-F1
#
_entry.id   AF-A0A6G0X611-F1
#
_cell.length_a   1.000
_cell.length_b   1.000
_cell.length_c   1.000
_cell.angle_alpha   90.00
_cell.angle_beta   90.00
_cell.angle_gamma   90.00
#
_symmetry.space_group_name_H-M   'P 1'
#
loop_
_entity.id
_entity.type
_entity.pdbx_description
1 polymer ?
#
loop_
_entity_poly.entity_id
_entity_poly.type
_entity_poly.pdbx_seq_one_letter_code
_entity_poly.pdbx_strand_id
1 'polypeptide(L)'
;MQLKHLFLVAGVVAAQCDRACPDVVEPVCASDGKTYNNPCLVEVAACSQKKNIIAVAQGECKDCDNRVCDLIGLLVCGSDGQPYGNPCFLSIATCRNASITLVRCGSCEKSSNNICKTLCNMIYSPVCGSNAQTYGNDCALKNAACEDPSLSKVSEGECPNMNSTNTTRVPSTTLDNSVTGTTDVPKTTAPTTTASKSASTTVMTSVAAAIVVMLFSLWA
;
A
#
# COMPACT_ATOMS: atom_id res chain seq x y z
N MET A 1 36.51 -19.91 -60.89
CA MET A 1 36.58 -18.55 -60.30
C MET A 1 35.19 -18.28 -59.72
N GLN A 2 34.96 -18.47 -58.43
CA GLN A 2 35.07 -17.39 -57.45
C GLN A 2 35.72 -17.89 -56.16
N LEU A 3 36.82 -17.23 -55.82
CA LEU A 3 37.63 -17.44 -54.64
C LEU A 3 36.89 -16.79 -53.45
N LYS A 4 36.41 -17.58 -52.50
CA LYS A 4 35.87 -17.08 -51.23
C LYS A 4 37.03 -16.40 -50.49
N HIS A 5 37.03 -15.08 -50.49
CA HIS A 5 38.00 -14.31 -49.71
C HIS A 5 37.77 -14.56 -48.23
N LEU A 6 38.66 -15.39 -47.68
CA LEU A 6 38.96 -15.54 -46.27
C LEU A 6 39.48 -14.20 -45.75
N PHE A 7 38.60 -13.38 -45.20
CA PHE A 7 39.00 -12.25 -44.36
C PHE A 7 38.97 -12.67 -42.91
N LEU A 8 40.14 -13.12 -42.42
CA LEU A 8 40.51 -13.07 -41.02
C LEU A 8 40.68 -11.59 -40.63
N VAL A 9 39.57 -10.91 -40.33
CA VAL A 9 39.62 -9.75 -39.45
C VAL A 9 39.45 -10.31 -38.05
N ALA A 10 40.31 -9.91 -37.11
CA ALA A 10 40.06 -10.09 -35.68
C ALA A 10 38.80 -9.27 -35.31
N GLY A 11 37.65 -9.79 -35.71
CA GLY A 11 36.37 -9.15 -35.63
C GLY A 11 35.80 -9.44 -34.26
N VAL A 12 35.62 -8.38 -33.49
CA VAL A 12 34.70 -8.40 -32.37
C VAL A 12 33.38 -8.93 -32.92
N VAL A 13 33.00 -10.16 -32.57
CA VAL A 13 31.68 -10.71 -32.92
C VAL A 13 30.69 -9.77 -32.27
N ALA A 14 30.04 -8.91 -33.06
CA ALA A 14 28.91 -8.13 -32.58
C ALA A 14 27.91 -9.14 -32.01
N ALA A 15 27.48 -8.94 -30.76
CA ALA A 15 26.48 -9.80 -30.14
C ALA A 15 25.24 -9.83 -31.03
N GLN A 16 25.03 -10.94 -31.74
CA GLN A 16 23.89 -11.08 -32.64
C GLN A 16 22.67 -11.37 -31.78
N CYS A 17 21.72 -10.45 -31.75
CA CYS A 17 20.48 -10.56 -30.99
C CYS A 17 19.33 -11.14 -31.82
N ASP A 18 19.66 -11.68 -33.00
CA ASP A 18 18.70 -12.22 -33.96
C ASP A 18 18.40 -13.67 -33.62
N ARG A 19 17.43 -13.87 -32.74
CA ARG A 19 16.75 -15.16 -32.58
C ARG A 19 15.36 -15.08 -33.21
N ALA A 20 14.87 -16.20 -33.70
CA ALA A 20 13.47 -16.33 -34.06
C ALA A 20 12.62 -16.44 -32.79
N CYS A 21 11.52 -15.67 -32.73
CA CYS A 21 10.50 -15.83 -31.69
C CYS A 21 9.25 -16.48 -32.29
N PRO A 22 8.54 -17.34 -31.54
CA PRO A 22 7.22 -17.82 -31.96
C PRO A 22 6.25 -16.66 -32.15
N ASP A 23 5.35 -16.79 -33.13
CA ASP A 23 4.28 -15.81 -33.38
C ASP A 23 3.06 -16.06 -32.48
N VAL A 24 3.34 -16.25 -31.18
CA VAL A 24 2.32 -16.42 -30.14
C VAL A 24 2.09 -15.07 -29.47
N VAL A 25 0.82 -14.68 -29.33
CA VAL A 25 0.41 -13.44 -28.68
C VAL A 25 0.07 -13.73 -27.22
N GLU A 26 1.06 -13.53 -26.36
CA GLU A 26 0.99 -13.60 -24.91
C GLU A 26 1.61 -12.32 -24.32
N PRO A 27 0.88 -11.19 -24.34
CA PRO A 27 1.48 -9.90 -24.03
C PRO A 27 2.08 -9.87 -22.62
N VAL A 28 3.22 -9.20 -22.48
CA VAL A 28 3.89 -8.96 -21.20
C VAL A 28 4.33 -7.51 -21.09
N CYS A 29 4.22 -6.96 -19.89
CA CYS A 29 4.78 -5.66 -19.55
C CYS A 29 6.21 -5.86 -19.08
N ALA A 30 7.15 -5.19 -19.74
CA ALA A 30 8.57 -5.26 -19.42
C ALA A 30 9.01 -4.15 -18.46
N SER A 31 10.18 -4.32 -17.84
CA SER A 31 10.77 -3.39 -16.88
C SER A 31 11.12 -2.03 -17.46
N ASP A 32 11.13 -1.89 -18.79
CA ASP A 32 11.30 -0.64 -19.51
C ASP A 32 9.98 0.09 -19.80
N GLY A 33 8.87 -0.42 -19.25
CA GLY A 33 7.53 0.15 -19.39
C GLY A 33 6.86 -0.13 -20.74
N LYS A 34 7.42 -1.02 -21.56
CA LYS A 34 6.86 -1.39 -22.86
C LYS A 34 6.14 -2.72 -22.82
N THR A 35 5.03 -2.79 -23.56
CA THR A 35 4.34 -4.03 -23.87
C THR A 35 5.07 -4.76 -24.99
N TYR A 36 5.36 -6.04 -24.77
CA TYR A 36 5.88 -6.95 -25.80
C TYR A 36 4.86 -8.05 -26.06
N ASN A 37 4.71 -8.49 -27.32
CA ASN A 37 3.70 -9.49 -27.68
C ASN A 37 3.94 -10.86 -27.02
N ASN A 38 5.17 -11.15 -26.59
CA ASN A 38 5.51 -12.34 -25.82
C ASN A 38 6.86 -12.18 -25.09
N PRO A 39 7.17 -13.06 -24.12
CA PRO A 39 8.43 -13.01 -23.37
C PRO A 39 9.69 -13.14 -24.24
N CYS A 40 9.64 -13.87 -25.36
CA CYS A 40 10.79 -14.02 -26.25
C CYS A 40 11.24 -12.67 -26.82
N LEU A 41 10.29 -11.80 -27.18
CA LEU A 41 10.58 -10.47 -27.69
C LEU A 41 11.20 -9.54 -26.64
N VAL A 42 10.90 -9.75 -25.34
CA VAL A 42 11.55 -9.01 -24.25
C VAL A 42 13.05 -9.29 -24.23
N GLU A 43 13.42 -10.57 -24.33
CA GLU A 43 14.83 -10.96 -24.28
C GLU A 43 15.61 -10.52 -25.53
N VAL A 44 14.98 -10.55 -26.71
CA VAL A 44 15.53 -9.95 -27.94
C VAL A 44 15.80 -8.46 -27.72
N ALA A 45 14.83 -7.74 -27.16
CA ALA A 45 14.99 -6.32 -26.87
C ALA A 45 16.07 -6.04 -25.82
N ALA A 46 16.17 -6.85 -24.78
CA ALA A 46 17.21 -6.77 -23.76
C ALA A 46 18.61 -6.92 -24.38
N CYS A 47 18.78 -7.94 -25.23
CA CYS A 47 20.02 -8.19 -25.97
C CYS A 47 20.35 -7.01 -26.90
N SER A 48 19.42 -6.63 -27.78
CA SER A 48 19.65 -5.61 -28.82
C SER A 48 19.96 -4.24 -28.23
N GLN A 49 19.32 -3.89 -27.11
CA GLN A 49 19.54 -2.63 -26.42
C GLN A 49 20.73 -2.67 -25.45
N LYS A 50 21.31 -3.85 -25.21
CA LYS A 50 22.34 -4.08 -24.17
C LYS A 50 21.89 -3.56 -22.80
N LYS A 51 20.62 -3.81 -22.45
CA LYS A 51 19.99 -3.39 -21.20
C LYS A 51 19.41 -4.60 -20.48
N ASN A 52 19.29 -4.49 -19.16
CA ASN A 52 18.57 -5.48 -18.36
C ASN A 52 17.05 -5.20 -18.44
N ILE A 53 16.40 -5.74 -19.46
CA ILE A 53 14.95 -5.66 -19.65
C ILE A 53 14.36 -7.03 -19.33
N ILE A 54 13.43 -7.07 -18.38
CA ILE A 54 12.76 -8.30 -17.92
C ILE A 54 11.25 -8.13 -17.97
N ALA A 55 10.50 -9.21 -18.17
CA ALA A 55 9.06 -9.18 -17.98
C ALA A 55 8.75 -8.97 -16.49
N VAL A 56 7.95 -7.95 -16.16
CA VAL A 56 7.58 -7.60 -14.78
C VAL A 56 6.12 -7.91 -14.46
N ALA A 57 5.27 -8.02 -15.48
CA ALA A 57 3.88 -8.41 -15.32
C ALA A 57 3.33 -9.08 -16.59
N GLN A 58 2.36 -9.99 -16.41
CA GLN A 58 1.58 -10.55 -17.52
C GLN A 58 0.60 -9.51 -18.05
N GLY A 59 0.35 -9.52 -19.36
CA GLY A 59 -0.54 -8.58 -20.05
C GLY A 59 0.20 -7.31 -20.49
N GLU A 60 -0.55 -6.37 -21.05
CA GLU A 60 -0.01 -5.08 -21.50
C GLU A 60 0.40 -4.20 -20.31
N CYS A 61 1.36 -3.29 -20.53
CA CYS A 61 1.66 -2.26 -19.55
C CYS A 61 0.46 -1.35 -19.33
N LYS A 62 0.25 -0.95 -18.08
CA LYS A 62 -0.81 0.00 -17.72
C LYS A 62 -0.47 1.37 -18.29
N ASP A 63 -1.39 1.94 -19.07
CA ASP A 63 -1.32 3.36 -19.43
C ASP A 63 -1.79 4.20 -18.23
N CYS A 64 -0.82 4.68 -17.47
CA CYS A 64 -1.06 5.53 -16.31
C CYS A 64 -1.21 7.02 -16.71
N ASP A 65 -0.69 7.42 -17.86
CA ASP A 65 -0.51 8.83 -18.25
C ASP A 65 -1.71 9.37 -19.02
N ASN A 66 -2.50 8.51 -19.66
CA ASN A 66 -3.73 8.88 -20.35
C ASN A 66 -4.96 9.01 -19.41
N ARG A 67 -4.74 9.06 -18.10
CA ARG A 67 -5.80 9.27 -17.11
C ARG A 67 -6.06 10.76 -16.94
N VAL A 68 -7.30 11.17 -17.18
CA VAL A 68 -7.75 12.54 -16.96
C VAL A 68 -8.29 12.67 -15.54
N CYS A 69 -7.83 13.68 -14.81
CA CYS A 69 -8.32 14.02 -13.49
C CYS A 69 -9.09 15.34 -13.54
N ASP A 70 -10.25 15.37 -12.87
CA ASP A 70 -10.97 16.61 -12.63
C ASP A 70 -10.15 17.55 -11.75
N LEU A 71 -10.38 18.86 -11.88
CA LEU A 71 -9.72 19.89 -11.06
C LEU A 71 -10.30 20.00 -9.63
N ILE A 72 -11.17 19.07 -9.22
CA ILE A 72 -11.74 19.06 -7.87
C ILE A 72 -10.60 18.86 -6.87
N GLY A 73 -10.30 19.89 -6.10
CA GLY A 73 -9.20 19.92 -5.13
C GLY A 73 -9.56 19.22 -3.84
N LEU A 74 -9.13 17.97 -3.69
CA LEU A 74 -9.14 17.25 -2.42
C LEU A 74 -7.73 16.77 -2.12
N LEU A 75 -6.88 17.67 -1.64
CA LEU A 75 -5.48 17.38 -1.34
C LEU A 75 -5.34 16.09 -0.52
N VAL A 76 -4.43 15.20 -0.90
CA VAL A 76 -4.10 13.97 -0.16
C VAL A 76 -2.59 13.79 -0.06
N CYS A 77 -2.14 12.98 0.91
CA CYS A 77 -0.74 12.62 1.12
C CYS A 77 -0.51 11.14 0.79
N GLY A 78 0.48 10.86 -0.06
CA GLY A 78 0.93 9.52 -0.38
C GLY A 78 1.97 8.95 0.61
N SER A 79 2.21 7.65 0.54
CA SER A 79 3.22 6.93 1.34
C SER A 79 4.66 7.26 0.95
N ASP A 80 4.83 7.89 -0.21
CA ASP A 80 6.06 8.52 -0.68
C ASP A 80 6.32 9.90 -0.05
N GLY A 81 5.43 10.37 0.82
CA GLY A 81 5.52 11.68 1.48
C GLY A 81 5.22 12.85 0.55
N GLN A 82 4.62 12.60 -0.62
CA GLN A 82 4.24 13.64 -1.58
C GLN A 82 2.76 14.04 -1.45
N PRO A 83 2.44 15.34 -1.51
CA PRO A 83 1.06 15.80 -1.62
C PRO A 83 0.55 15.67 -3.06
N TYR A 84 -0.68 15.20 -3.20
CA TYR A 84 -1.39 15.04 -4.47
C TYR A 84 -2.63 15.92 -4.46
N GLY A 85 -2.82 16.75 -5.49
CA GLY A 85 -3.90 17.75 -5.55
C GLY A 85 -5.31 17.17 -5.41
N ASN A 86 -5.48 15.89 -5.75
CA ASN A 86 -6.69 15.12 -5.50
C ASN A 86 -6.41 13.60 -5.48
N PRO A 87 -7.38 12.76 -5.09
CA PRO A 87 -7.23 11.30 -5.10
C PRO A 87 -6.95 10.71 -6.49
N CYS A 88 -7.40 11.36 -7.57
CA CYS A 88 -7.12 10.91 -8.93
C CYS A 88 -5.61 11.03 -9.25
N PHE A 89 -4.96 12.15 -8.92
CA PHE A 89 -3.52 12.30 -9.10
C PHE A 89 -2.71 11.30 -8.27
N LEU A 90 -3.17 10.97 -7.05
CA LEU A 90 -2.58 9.88 -6.27
C LEU A 90 -2.77 8.52 -6.95
N SER A 91 -3.92 8.27 -7.57
CA SER A 91 -4.18 7.02 -8.30
C SER A 91 -3.28 6.86 -9.53
N ILE A 92 -2.95 7.95 -10.22
CA ILE A 92 -1.99 7.95 -11.33
C ILE A 92 -0.60 7.59 -10.82
N ALA A 93 -0.17 8.17 -9.70
CA ALA A 93 1.13 7.83 -9.11
C ALA A 93 1.19 6.38 -8.62
N THR A 94 0.11 5.89 -7.99
CA THR A 94 -0.03 4.48 -7.59
C THR A 94 0.01 3.53 -8.79
N CYS A 95 -0.55 3.95 -9.93
CA CYS A 95 -0.48 3.19 -11.17
C CYS A 95 0.98 3.03 -11.65
N ARG A 96 1.78 4.10 -11.57
CA ARG A 96 3.21 4.08 -11.95
C ARG A 96 4.08 3.35 -10.94
N ASN A 97 3.77 3.46 -9.65
CA ASN A 97 4.48 2.80 -8.56
C ASN A 97 3.47 2.26 -7.54
N ALA A 98 3.25 0.95 -7.60
CA ALA A 98 2.26 0.25 -6.76
C ALA A 98 2.58 0.29 -5.25
N SER A 99 3.78 0.71 -4.84
CA SER A 99 4.15 0.90 -3.43
C SER A 99 3.62 2.22 -2.85
N ILE A 100 3.15 3.14 -3.70
CA ILE A 100 2.55 4.41 -3.26
C ILE A 100 1.11 4.14 -2.84
N THR A 101 0.75 4.49 -1.62
CA THR A 101 -0.60 4.34 -1.07
C THR A 101 -1.07 5.64 -0.43
N LEU A 102 -2.37 5.81 -0.27
CA LEU A 102 -2.91 6.93 0.53
C LEU A 102 -2.47 6.77 1.99
N VAL A 103 -1.75 7.77 2.51
CA VAL A 103 -1.46 7.87 3.95
C VAL A 103 -2.55 8.65 4.65
N ARG A 104 -2.93 9.82 4.11
CA ARG A 104 -3.84 10.76 4.78
C ARG A 104 -4.52 11.69 3.78
N CYS A 105 -5.73 12.15 4.08
CA CYS A 105 -6.32 13.32 3.43
C CYS A 105 -5.65 14.62 3.94
N GLY A 106 -5.22 15.49 3.02
CA GLY A 106 -4.51 16.74 3.32
C GLY A 106 -3.01 16.69 3.01
N SER A 107 -2.26 17.65 3.57
CA SER A 107 -0.81 17.78 3.40
C SER A 107 -0.03 16.65 4.08
N CYS A 108 1.21 16.41 3.61
CA CYS A 108 2.16 15.48 4.21
C CYS A 108 2.95 16.04 5.39
N GLU A 109 2.82 17.34 5.69
CA GLU A 109 3.43 17.92 6.87
C GLU A 109 2.84 17.29 8.14
N LYS A 110 3.73 16.95 9.08
CA LYS A 110 3.36 16.53 10.44
C LYS A 110 2.85 17.72 11.27
N SER A 111 1.89 18.47 10.75
CA SER A 111 1.03 19.31 11.57
C SER A 111 -0.15 18.43 11.96
N SER A 112 -0.23 18.12 13.25
CA SER A 112 -1.26 17.35 13.95
C SER A 112 -2.21 16.54 13.04
N ASN A 113 -1.93 15.24 13.01
CA ASN A 113 -2.69 14.15 12.40
C ASN A 113 -4.20 14.36 12.44
N ASN A 114 -4.84 13.97 11.33
CA ASN A 114 -6.24 13.65 11.11
C ASN A 114 -6.36 13.08 9.71
N ILE A 115 -5.95 11.82 9.58
CA ILE A 115 -6.46 10.77 8.67
C ILE A 115 -8.01 10.64 8.74
N CYS A 116 -8.61 11.42 9.61
CA CYS A 116 -9.84 11.20 10.33
C CYS A 116 -11.01 12.03 9.86
N LYS A 117 -10.73 13.15 9.20
CA LYS A 117 -11.75 14.17 8.93
C LYS A 117 -12.38 13.91 7.57
N THR A 118 -13.50 13.19 7.60
CA THR A 118 -14.40 13.06 6.46
C THR A 118 -15.26 14.32 6.33
N LEU A 119 -15.59 14.72 5.10
CA LEU A 119 -16.60 15.75 4.87
C LEU A 119 -17.95 15.25 5.39
N CYS A 120 -18.47 15.89 6.43
CA CYS A 120 -19.78 15.57 6.97
C CYS A 120 -20.86 16.40 6.27
N ASN A 121 -22.03 15.79 6.05
CA ASN A 121 -23.22 16.59 5.82
C ASN A 121 -23.55 17.41 7.08
N MET A 122 -24.27 18.51 6.89
CA MET A 122 -24.69 19.39 7.98
C MET A 122 -26.08 19.04 8.51
N ILE A 123 -26.55 17.81 8.28
CA ILE A 123 -27.83 17.35 8.81
C ILE A 123 -27.67 17.17 10.32
N TYR A 124 -28.49 17.89 11.08
CA TYR A 124 -28.48 17.84 12.53
C TYR A 124 -29.21 16.59 13.03
N SER A 125 -28.45 15.66 13.60
CA SER A 125 -28.90 14.40 14.20
C SER A 125 -28.00 14.09 15.39
N PRO A 126 -28.19 14.78 16.53
CA PRO A 126 -27.16 14.89 17.57
C PRO A 126 -26.85 13.56 18.26
N VAL A 127 -25.62 13.43 18.73
CA VAL A 127 -25.13 12.29 19.52
C VAL A 127 -24.31 12.78 20.71
N CYS A 128 -24.35 12.05 21.82
CA CYS A 128 -23.57 12.35 23.02
C CYS A 128 -22.27 11.55 23.03
N GLY A 129 -21.13 12.22 23.18
CA GLY A 129 -19.81 11.60 23.32
C GLY A 129 -19.47 11.19 24.75
N SER A 130 -18.49 10.29 24.92
CA SER A 130 -17.97 9.85 26.22
C SER A 130 -17.28 10.96 27.01
N ASN A 131 -16.96 12.07 26.37
CA ASN A 131 -16.47 13.31 26.97
C ASN A 131 -17.60 14.27 27.43
N ALA A 132 -18.86 13.82 27.43
CA ALA A 132 -20.04 14.61 27.75
C ALA A 132 -20.27 15.82 26.82
N GLN A 133 -19.74 15.77 25.59
CA GLN A 133 -19.97 16.77 24.55
C GLN A 133 -21.02 16.28 23.54
N THR A 134 -21.95 17.17 23.17
CA THR A 134 -22.89 16.94 22.07
C THR A 134 -22.23 17.20 20.73
N TYR A 135 -22.36 16.26 19.80
CA TYR A 135 -21.92 16.38 18.41
C TYR A 135 -23.13 16.50 17.49
N GLY A 136 -23.04 17.36 16.47
CA GLY A 136 -24.18 17.64 15.58
C GLY A 136 -24.67 16.45 14.75
N ASN A 137 -23.80 15.45 14.52
CA ASN A 137 -24.16 14.15 13.96
C ASN A 137 -23.06 13.09 14.21
N ASP A 138 -23.36 11.82 13.89
CA ASP A 138 -22.40 10.72 13.99
C ASP A 138 -21.09 10.96 13.22
N CYS A 139 -21.16 11.64 12.08
CA CYS A 139 -19.96 11.94 11.30
C CYS A 139 -19.05 12.91 12.05
N ALA A 140 -19.62 13.97 12.66
CA ALA A 140 -18.87 14.90 13.49
C ALA A 140 -18.23 14.20 14.70
N LEU A 141 -18.96 13.28 15.36
CA LEU A 141 -18.40 12.49 16.46
C LEU A 141 -17.25 11.58 15.97
N LYS A 142 -17.39 10.91 14.83
CA LYS A 142 -16.33 10.04 14.28
C LYS A 142 -15.07 10.83 13.90
N ASN A 143 -15.23 12.01 13.32
CA ASN A 143 -14.12 12.90 13.02
C ASN A 143 -13.36 13.27 14.31
N ALA A 144 -14.08 13.61 15.39
CA ALA A 144 -13.48 13.92 16.68
C ALA A 144 -12.87 12.67 17.36
N ALA A 145 -13.51 11.50 17.29
CA ALA A 145 -13.01 10.26 17.87
C ALA A 145 -11.76 9.72 17.19
N CYS A 146 -11.47 10.22 16.00
CA CYS A 146 -10.25 9.90 15.30
C CYS A 146 -9.12 10.89 15.63
N GLU A 147 -9.44 12.08 16.18
CA GLU A 147 -8.49 12.94 16.91
C GLU A 147 -8.16 12.39 18.31
N ASP A 148 -9.18 11.86 18.99
CA ASP A 148 -9.09 11.30 20.33
C ASP A 148 -9.62 9.85 20.34
N PRO A 149 -8.73 8.84 20.27
CA PRO A 149 -9.12 7.42 20.29
C PRO A 149 -9.87 6.96 21.55
N SER A 150 -9.90 7.77 22.61
CA SER A 150 -10.67 7.48 23.83
C SER A 150 -12.13 7.94 23.77
N LEU A 151 -12.47 8.76 22.77
CA LEU A 151 -13.82 9.26 22.55
C LEU A 151 -14.69 8.21 21.85
N SER A 152 -15.86 7.95 22.41
CA SER A 152 -16.85 7.03 21.88
C SER A 152 -18.26 7.59 22.01
N LYS A 153 -19.23 7.00 21.31
CA LYS A 153 -20.64 7.39 21.40
C LYS A 153 -21.26 6.79 22.67
N VAL A 154 -21.86 7.63 23.51
CA VAL A 154 -22.60 7.23 24.72
C VAL A 154 -24.08 7.03 24.43
N SER A 155 -24.70 7.98 23.72
CA SER A 155 -26.13 7.91 23.41
C SER A 155 -26.47 8.67 22.14
N GLU A 156 -27.63 8.34 21.55
CA GLU A 156 -28.30 9.25 20.61
C GLU A 156 -28.79 10.50 21.36
N GLY A 157 -28.96 11.60 20.64
CA GLY A 157 -29.41 12.87 21.20
C GLY A 157 -28.29 13.68 21.84
N GLU A 158 -28.66 14.84 22.38
CA GLU A 158 -27.74 15.72 23.08
C GLU A 158 -27.35 15.17 24.46
N CYS A 159 -26.16 15.50 24.94
CA CYS A 159 -25.77 15.14 26.30
C CYS A 159 -26.67 15.83 27.35
N PRO A 160 -26.92 15.20 28.50
CA PRO A 160 -27.67 15.82 29.58
C PRO A 160 -26.97 17.10 30.05
N ASN A 161 -27.72 18.20 30.15
CA ASN A 161 -27.20 19.45 30.71
C ASN A 161 -26.91 19.26 32.20
N MET A 162 -25.63 19.29 32.58
CA MET A 162 -25.18 19.22 33.98
C MET A 162 -25.53 20.45 34.82
N ASN A 163 -26.35 21.38 34.30
CA ASN A 163 -26.88 22.53 35.03
C ASN A 163 -28.42 22.48 35.23
N SER A 164 -29.01 21.28 35.21
CA SER A 164 -30.41 21.11 35.64
C SER A 164 -30.58 19.99 36.66
N THR A 165 -29.72 19.97 37.67
CA THR A 165 -30.04 19.29 38.93
C THR A 165 -29.64 20.16 40.11
N ASN A 166 -30.43 21.21 40.38
CA ASN A 166 -30.84 21.41 41.74
C ASN A 166 -32.34 21.10 41.84
N THR A 167 -32.66 20.13 42.70
CA THR A 167 -34.00 19.66 43.09
C THR A 167 -34.74 18.75 42.10
N THR A 168 -34.53 17.44 42.23
CA THR A 168 -35.52 16.60 42.91
C THR A 168 -34.84 15.33 43.39
N ARG A 169 -34.74 15.22 44.71
CA ARG A 169 -34.43 14.02 45.48
C ARG A 169 -35.25 12.84 44.92
N VAL A 170 -34.58 11.86 44.33
CA VAL A 170 -35.16 10.52 44.15
C VAL A 170 -35.55 10.01 45.54
N PRO A 171 -36.79 9.56 45.78
CA PRO A 171 -37.11 8.89 47.03
C PRO A 171 -36.32 7.60 47.12
N SER A 172 -35.45 7.51 48.12
CA SER A 172 -34.96 6.24 48.63
C SER A 172 -36.18 5.39 49.00
N THR A 173 -36.47 4.39 48.19
CA THR A 173 -37.27 3.24 48.60
C THR A 173 -36.36 2.03 48.48
N THR A 174 -35.79 1.67 49.63
CA THR A 174 -35.39 0.31 49.90
C THR A 174 -36.63 -0.57 49.79
N LEU A 175 -36.63 -1.50 48.84
CA LEU A 175 -37.29 -2.78 49.06
C LEU A 175 -36.44 -3.85 48.37
N ASP A 176 -35.87 -4.70 49.21
CA ASP A 176 -35.37 -6.01 48.84
C ASP A 176 -36.38 -6.74 47.95
N ASN A 177 -35.88 -7.42 46.93
CA ASN A 177 -36.14 -8.84 46.78
C ASN A 177 -35.12 -9.47 45.85
N SER A 178 -34.38 -10.41 46.43
CA SER A 178 -33.58 -11.42 45.76
C SER A 178 -34.43 -12.21 44.76
N VAL A 179 -33.97 -12.27 43.51
CA VAL A 179 -34.27 -13.40 42.61
C VAL A 179 -32.96 -13.82 41.97
N THR A 180 -32.50 -14.99 42.41
CA THR A 180 -31.50 -15.83 41.77
C THR A 180 -32.09 -16.45 40.50
N GLY A 181 -31.33 -16.45 39.40
CA GLY A 181 -31.79 -17.03 38.14
C GLY A 181 -30.82 -16.78 37.00
N THR A 182 -29.73 -17.54 37.00
CA THR A 182 -28.75 -17.74 35.92
C THR A 182 -29.40 -18.22 34.61
N THR A 183 -28.97 -17.69 33.45
CA THR A 183 -28.65 -18.46 32.24
C THR A 183 -27.92 -17.58 31.21
N ASP A 184 -26.63 -17.87 31.05
CA ASP A 184 -25.77 -17.85 29.86
C ASP A 184 -26.02 -16.88 28.68
N VAL A 185 -25.02 -16.02 28.46
CA VAL A 185 -24.74 -15.34 27.19
C VAL A 185 -23.77 -16.22 26.37
N PRO A 186 -24.03 -16.51 25.09
CA PRO A 186 -23.04 -17.14 24.22
C PRO A 186 -21.83 -16.23 24.00
N LYS A 187 -20.68 -16.71 24.46
CA LYS A 187 -19.36 -16.16 24.20
C LYS A 187 -19.00 -16.36 22.73
N THR A 188 -19.13 -15.33 21.90
CA THR A 188 -18.51 -15.34 20.55
C THR A 188 -17.07 -14.86 20.68
N THR A 189 -16.16 -15.82 20.56
CA THR A 189 -14.71 -15.66 20.55
C THR A 189 -14.23 -14.86 19.34
N ALA A 190 -13.43 -13.83 19.60
CA ALA A 190 -12.64 -13.14 18.58
C ALA A 190 -11.55 -14.08 17.99
N PRO A 191 -11.17 -13.90 16.72
CA PRO A 191 -10.14 -14.71 16.08
C PRO A 191 -8.75 -14.39 16.65
N THR A 192 -8.08 -15.42 17.15
CA THR A 192 -6.67 -15.39 17.55
C THR A 192 -5.78 -15.35 16.30
N THR A 193 -4.93 -14.34 16.21
CA THR A 193 -3.87 -14.23 15.21
C THR A 193 -2.74 -15.19 15.55
N THR A 194 -2.54 -16.22 14.73
CA THR A 194 -1.34 -17.07 14.77
C THR A 194 -0.19 -16.34 14.08
N ALA A 195 0.78 -15.93 14.88
CA ALA A 195 2.12 -15.52 14.44
C ALA A 195 2.86 -16.75 13.87
N SER A 196 3.19 -16.71 12.58
CA SER A 196 4.12 -17.67 11.98
C SER A 196 5.55 -17.16 12.15
N LYS A 197 6.30 -17.81 13.03
CA LYS A 197 7.76 -17.66 13.16
C LYS A 197 8.41 -18.39 11.99
N SER A 198 8.97 -17.68 11.01
CA SER A 198 9.92 -18.29 10.08
C SER A 198 11.30 -18.28 10.72
N ALA A 199 11.79 -19.48 11.04
CA ALA A 199 13.09 -19.71 11.63
C ALA A 199 14.20 -19.35 10.62
N SER A 200 15.13 -18.53 11.10
CA SER A 200 16.46 -18.34 10.51
C SER A 200 17.29 -19.59 10.83
N THR A 201 17.78 -20.27 9.80
CA THR A 201 18.82 -21.31 9.96
C THR A 201 20.05 -20.88 9.21
N THR A 202 21.03 -20.42 9.99
CA THR A 202 22.43 -20.27 9.61
C THR A 202 23.01 -21.66 9.33
N VAL A 203 23.58 -21.85 8.14
CA VAL A 203 24.62 -22.87 7.93
C VAL A 203 25.85 -22.14 7.38
N MET A 204 26.93 -22.24 8.14
CA MET A 204 28.24 -21.68 7.85
C MET A 204 29.14 -22.80 7.26
N THR A 205 30.12 -22.39 6.43
CA THR A 205 31.26 -23.18 5.88
C THR A 205 30.96 -24.05 4.65
N SER A 206 31.81 -24.21 3.64
CA SER A 206 33.02 -23.53 3.14
C SER A 206 33.40 -24.29 1.85
N VAL A 207 33.63 -23.62 0.71
CA VAL A 207 34.56 -24.14 -0.29
C VAL A 207 35.27 -22.96 -0.94
N ALA A 208 36.57 -22.94 -0.73
CA ALA A 208 37.48 -21.86 -1.06
C ALA A 208 37.65 -21.70 -2.57
N ALA A 209 37.77 -20.44 -2.97
CA ALA A 209 38.36 -20.04 -4.23
C ALA A 209 39.82 -20.52 -4.30
N ALA A 210 40.14 -21.31 -5.32
CA ALA A 210 41.50 -21.55 -5.76
C ALA A 210 41.51 -21.30 -7.27
N ILE A 211 42.17 -20.21 -7.69
CA ILE A 211 42.98 -20.04 -8.91
C ILE A 211 43.46 -18.58 -8.84
N VAL A 212 44.50 -18.32 -8.04
CA VAL A 212 45.53 -17.30 -8.30
C VAL A 212 46.76 -17.76 -7.52
N VAL A 213 47.94 -17.55 -8.12
CA VAL A 213 49.29 -17.93 -7.67
C VAL A 213 49.71 -19.30 -8.20
N MET A 214 50.38 -19.27 -9.36
CA MET A 214 51.79 -19.64 -9.53
C MET A 214 52.13 -19.38 -11.00
N LEU A 215 53.05 -18.44 -11.26
CA LEU A 215 54.01 -18.39 -12.38
C LEU A 215 54.52 -16.94 -12.62
N PHE A 216 55.06 -16.35 -11.56
CA PHE A 216 56.29 -15.54 -11.64
C PHE A 216 57.15 -16.11 -10.53
N SER A 217 58.03 -17.07 -10.78
CA SER A 217 59.42 -16.78 -11.11
C SER A 217 60.08 -18.08 -11.57
N LEU A 218 60.61 -18.11 -12.79
CA LEU A 218 61.83 -18.82 -13.18
C LEU A 218 62.14 -18.37 -14.61
N TRP A 219 63.10 -17.45 -14.72
CA TRP A 219 63.90 -17.26 -15.93
C TRP A 219 64.62 -18.58 -16.25
N ALA A 220 64.40 -19.06 -17.46
CA ALA A 220 65.44 -19.59 -18.36
C ALA A 220 64.98 -19.29 -19.78
#